data_AF-A0A7S1W152-F1
#
_entry.id   AF-A0A7S1W152-F1
#
_cell.length_a   1.000
_cell.length_b   1.000
_cell.length_c   1.000
_cell.angle_alpha   90.00
_cell.angle_beta   90.00
_cell.angle_gamma   90.00
#
_symmetry.space_group_name_H-M   'P 1'
#
loop_
_entity.id
_entity.type
_entity.pdbx_description
1 polymer ?
#
loop_
_entity_poly.entity_id
_entity_poly.type
_entity_poly.pdbx_seq_one_letter_code
_entity_poly.pdbx_strand_id
1 'polypeptide(L)'
;LRELLHGMAIRGAHEGCMDYWSFWNAVDWVGICMGWTNIAIWIVFCFATRSHEIQGLLEEQGSQRALARSVMSLDAPALEAAEQQLRYLFSLFSALQITMGFNVASIMLK
;
A
#
# COMPACT_ATOMS: atom_id res chain seq x y z
N LEU A 1 -3.68 2.93 -53.63
CA LEU A 1 -4.03 1.86 -52.66
C LEU A 1 -3.13 1.85 -51.42
N ARG A 2 -1.80 1.83 -51.57
CA ARG A 2 -0.83 1.76 -50.45
C ARG A 2 -0.87 2.97 -49.49
N GLU A 3 -1.12 4.17 -50.01
CA GLU A 3 -1.27 5.41 -49.22
C GLU A 3 -2.61 5.48 -48.48
N LEU A 4 -3.69 4.96 -49.08
CA LEU A 4 -5.00 4.84 -48.41
C LEU A 4 -4.95 3.82 -47.26
N LEU A 5 -4.21 2.71 -47.44
CA LEU A 5 -3.93 1.73 -46.39
C LEU A 5 -3.08 2.31 -45.26
N HIS A 6 -2.05 3.12 -45.57
CA HIS A 6 -1.27 3.83 -44.54
C HIS A 6 -2.11 4.89 -43.81
N GLY A 7 -2.93 5.65 -44.54
CA GLY A 7 -3.83 6.65 -43.94
C GLY A 7 -4.86 6.03 -42.98
N MET A 8 -5.43 4.88 -43.34
CA MET A 8 -6.32 4.13 -42.45
C MET A 8 -5.57 3.53 -41.24
N ALA A 9 -4.36 3.02 -41.43
CA ALA A 9 -3.55 2.46 -40.33
C ALA A 9 -3.11 3.53 -39.33
N ILE A 10 -2.69 4.72 -39.80
CA ILE A 10 -2.29 5.84 -38.95
C ILE A 10 -3.49 6.41 -38.21
N ARG A 11 -4.65 6.52 -38.88
CA ARG A 11 -5.88 7.01 -38.26
C ARG A 11 -6.44 6.03 -37.23
N GLY A 12 -6.43 4.73 -37.52
CA GLY A 12 -6.78 3.68 -36.55
C GLY A 12 -5.80 3.59 -35.37
N ALA A 13 -4.50 3.81 -35.59
CA ALA A 13 -3.52 3.90 -34.52
C ALA A 13 -3.73 5.15 -33.65
N HIS A 14 -4.06 6.29 -34.24
CA HIS A 14 -4.36 7.52 -33.53
C HIS A 14 -5.67 7.44 -32.73
N GLU A 15 -6.74 6.92 -33.32
CA GLU A 15 -8.03 6.68 -32.65
C GLU A 15 -7.86 5.66 -31.51
N GLY A 16 -7.13 4.56 -31.74
CA GLY A 16 -6.81 3.60 -30.68
C GLY A 16 -5.93 4.19 -29.56
N CYS A 17 -5.02 5.11 -29.86
CA CYS A 17 -4.24 5.82 -28.84
C CYS A 17 -5.12 6.77 -28.04
N MET A 18 -6.01 7.51 -28.70
CA MET A 18 -6.96 8.40 -28.05
C MET A 18 -7.95 7.65 -27.15
N ASP A 19 -8.46 6.50 -27.60
CA ASP A 19 -9.32 5.63 -26.80
C ASP A 19 -8.57 4.99 -25.63
N TYR A 20 -7.29 4.67 -25.82
CA TYR A 20 -6.42 4.22 -24.73
C TYR A 20 -6.17 5.33 -23.68
N TRP A 21 -6.15 6.60 -24.08
CA TRP A 21 -6.10 7.73 -23.13
C TRP A 21 -7.49 8.22 -22.71
N SER A 22 -8.54 7.46 -23.00
CA SER A 22 -9.88 7.77 -22.50
C SER A 22 -9.89 7.84 -20.98
N PHE A 23 -10.78 8.68 -20.46
CA PHE A 23 -10.92 8.96 -19.04
C PHE A 23 -10.94 7.69 -18.16
N TRP A 24 -11.61 6.64 -18.62
CA TRP A 24 -11.74 5.38 -17.90
C TRP A 24 -10.44 4.58 -17.79
N ASN A 25 -9.58 4.66 -18.80
CA ASN A 25 -8.27 4.00 -18.75
C ASN A 25 -7.30 4.78 -17.85
N ALA A 26 -7.43 6.11 -17.77
CA ALA A 26 -6.70 6.91 -16.79
C ALA A 26 -7.11 6.56 -15.35
N VAL A 27 -8.41 6.32 -15.09
CA VAL A 27 -8.91 5.82 -13.80
C VAL A 27 -8.33 4.42 -13.48
N ASP A 28 -8.23 3.53 -14.47
CA ASP A 28 -7.59 2.21 -14.28
C ASP A 28 -6.12 2.33 -13.90
N TRP A 29 -5.37 3.23 -14.56
CA TRP A 29 -3.98 3.50 -14.22
C TRP A 29 -3.82 4.04 -12.79
N VAL A 30 -4.73 4.90 -12.34
CA VAL A 30 -4.77 5.36 -10.95
C VAL A 30 -5.00 4.19 -9.99
N GLY A 31 -5.95 3.30 -10.29
CA GLY A 31 -6.20 2.09 -9.50
C GLY A 31 -4.98 1.16 -9.41
N ILE A 32 -4.28 0.93 -10.53
CA ILE A 32 -3.04 0.15 -10.56
C ILE A 32 -1.97 0.80 -9.69
N CYS A 33 -1.74 2.11 -9.83
CA CYS A 33 -0.77 2.86 -9.02
C CYS A 33 -1.09 2.85 -7.52
N MET A 34 -2.37 2.96 -7.16
CA MET A 34 -2.80 2.82 -5.76
C MET A 34 -2.58 1.39 -5.24
N GLY A 35 -2.78 0.36 -6.08
CA GLY A 35 -2.43 -1.02 -5.77
C GLY A 35 -0.94 -1.18 -5.42
N TRP A 36 -0.04 -0.61 -6.23
CA TRP A 36 1.39 -0.59 -5.94
C TRP A 36 1.72 0.15 -4.65
N THR A 37 1.06 1.28 -4.39
CA THR A 37 1.21 2.04 -3.14
C THR A 37 0.83 1.19 -1.92
N ASN A 38 -0.26 0.43 -2.00
CA ASN A 38 -0.69 -0.47 -0.92
C ASN A 38 0.34 -1.57 -0.65
N ILE A 39 0.90 -2.17 -1.71
CA ILE A 39 1.95 -3.18 -1.57
C ILE A 39 3.18 -2.56 -0.89
N ALA A 40 3.58 -1.36 -1.30
CA ALA A 40 4.72 -0.66 -0.67
C ALA A 40 4.48 -0.37 0.81
N ILE A 41 3.30 0.17 1.17
CA ILE A 41 2.92 0.43 2.58
C ILE A 41 2.93 -0.88 3.38
N TRP A 42 2.40 -1.97 2.82
CA TRP A 42 2.39 -3.27 3.47
C TRP A 42 3.81 -3.81 3.72
N ILE A 43 4.71 -3.69 2.74
CA ILE A 43 6.12 -4.07 2.91
C ILE A 43 6.77 -3.26 4.02
N VAL A 44 6.57 -1.94 4.04
CA VAL A 44 7.09 -1.06 5.09
C VAL A 44 6.52 -1.44 6.47
N PHE A 45 5.23 -1.76 6.55
CA PHE A 45 4.58 -2.25 7.77
C PHE A 45 5.21 -3.57 8.27
N CYS A 46 5.46 -4.52 7.37
CA CYS A 46 6.14 -5.79 7.68
C CYS A 46 7.57 -5.58 8.19
N PHE A 47 8.29 -4.56 7.68
CA PHE A 47 9.63 -4.24 8.19
C PHE A 47 9.56 -3.52 9.54
N ALA A 48 8.64 -2.58 9.71
CA ALA A 48 8.47 -1.83 10.95
C ALA A 48 8.04 -2.74 12.13
N THR A 49 7.22 -3.77 11.86
CA THR A 49 6.84 -4.80 12.87
C THR A 49 8.01 -5.71 13.26
N ARG A 50 9.08 -5.77 12.46
CA ARG A 50 10.33 -6.47 12.80
C ARG A 50 11.35 -5.59 13.53
N SER A 51 11.00 -4.36 13.87
CA SER A 51 11.90 -3.50 14.66
C SER A 51 12.23 -4.13 16.01
N HIS A 52 13.47 -3.94 16.46
CA HIS A 52 13.97 -4.49 17.71
C HIS A 52 13.13 -4.03 18.91
N GLU A 53 12.59 -2.82 18.87
CA GLU A 53 11.75 -2.28 19.95
C GLU A 53 10.41 -3.02 20.07
N ILE A 54 9.83 -3.46 18.96
CA ILE A 54 8.57 -4.22 18.99
C ILE A 54 8.84 -5.70 19.30
N GLN A 55 9.93 -6.26 18.76
CA GLN A 55 10.31 -7.64 19.09
C GLN A 55 10.76 -7.78 20.54
N GLY A 56 11.41 -6.76 21.12
CA GLY A 56 11.82 -6.74 22.52
C GLY A 56 10.64 -6.75 23.50
N LEU A 57 9.46 -6.31 23.05
CA LEU A 57 8.22 -6.37 23.83
C LEU A 57 7.50 -7.72 23.72
N LEU A 58 7.91 -8.60 22.79
CA LEU A 58 7.25 -9.87 22.53
C LEU A 58 8.11 -11.02 23.09
N GLU A 59 7.54 -11.77 24.02
CA GLU A 59 8.16 -12.98 24.57
C GLU A 59 7.56 -14.20 23.86
N GLU A 60 8.40 -15.14 23.43
CA GLU A 60 7.93 -16.38 22.81
C GLU A 60 7.41 -17.34 23.90
N GLN A 61 6.10 -17.34 24.10
CA GLN A 61 5.40 -18.28 24.97
C GLN A 61 4.90 -19.46 24.13
N GLY A 62 5.79 -20.41 23.81
CA GLY A 62 5.46 -21.57 22.99
C GLY A 62 5.30 -21.21 21.50
N SER A 63 4.15 -21.53 20.88
CA SER A 63 3.89 -21.22 19.46
C SER A 63 3.30 -19.82 19.21
N GLN A 64 3.09 -19.04 20.28
CA GLN A 64 2.50 -17.71 20.21
C GLN A 64 3.44 -16.66 20.80
N ARG A 65 3.53 -15.52 20.11
CA ARG A 65 4.22 -14.33 20.61
C ARG A 65 3.24 -13.55 21.47
N ALA A 66 3.48 -13.53 22.77
CA ALA A 66 2.71 -12.78 23.73
C ALA A 66 3.51 -11.55 24.18
N LEU A 67 2.83 -10.53 24.73
CA LEU A 67 3.52 -9.41 25.36
C LEU A 67 4.34 -9.93 26.55
N ALA A 68 5.63 -9.57 26.60
CA ALA A 68 6.51 -10.01 27.65
C ALA A 68 5.97 -9.61 29.02
N ARG A 69 6.06 -10.50 30.01
CA ARG A 69 5.53 -10.21 31.35
C ARG A 69 6.28 -9.05 32.02
N SER A 70 7.50 -8.78 31.55
CA SER A 70 8.37 -7.66 31.95
C SER A 70 8.05 -6.32 31.29
N VAL A 71 6.99 -6.21 30.47
CA VAL A 71 6.61 -4.92 29.86
C VAL A 71 6.25 -3.86 30.90
N MET A 72 5.74 -4.28 32.07
CA MET A 72 5.46 -3.37 33.19
C MET A 72 6.71 -2.86 33.94
N SER A 73 7.89 -3.40 33.65
CA SER A 73 9.16 -2.97 34.24
C SER A 73 10.10 -2.29 33.24
N LEU A 74 9.61 -1.87 32.07
CA LEU A 74 10.44 -1.14 31.10
C LEU A 74 10.82 0.24 31.64
N ASP A 75 12.09 0.60 31.43
CA ASP A 75 12.58 1.96 31.66
C ASP A 75 11.84 2.96 30.76
N ALA A 76 11.60 4.17 31.28
CA ALA A 76 10.90 5.26 30.60
C ALA A 76 11.35 5.52 29.13
N PRO A 77 12.66 5.59 28.79
CA PRO A 77 13.09 5.82 27.40
C PRO A 77 12.75 4.66 26.45
N ALA A 78 12.77 3.41 26.93
CA ALA A 78 12.43 2.26 26.11
C ALA A 78 10.92 2.17 25.86
N LEU A 79 10.11 2.58 26.84
CA LEU A 79 8.65 2.69 26.70
C LEU A 79 8.26 3.74 25.66
N GLU A 80 8.89 4.92 25.68
CA GLU A 80 8.61 6.00 24.73
C GLU A 80 8.99 5.60 23.29
N ALA A 81 10.13 4.92 23.11
CA ALA A 81 10.55 4.41 21.80
C ALA A 81 9.55 3.36 21.26
N ALA A 82 9.08 2.45 22.10
CA ALA A 82 8.08 1.46 21.73
C ALA A 82 6.73 2.11 21.37
N GLU A 83 6.28 3.09 22.15
CA GLU A 83 5.05 3.83 21.87
C GLU A 83 5.14 4.55 20.51
N GLN A 84 6.27 5.21 20.24
CA GLN A 84 6.50 5.89 18.97
C GLN A 84 6.44 4.91 17.78
N GLN A 85 7.02 3.71 17.91
CA GLN A 85 6.94 2.67 16.89
C GLN A 85 5.51 2.14 16.70
N LEU A 86 4.76 1.94 17.80
CA LEU A 86 3.35 1.53 17.73
C LEU A 86 2.47 2.58 17.05
N ARG A 87 2.68 3.87 17.37
CA ARG A 87 1.97 4.98 16.70
C ARG A 87 2.30 5.02 15.21
N TYR A 88 3.56 4.79 14.84
CA TYR A 88 3.97 4.70 13.45
C TYR A 88 3.31 3.52 12.71
N LEU A 89 3.31 2.33 13.31
CA LEU A 89 2.60 1.17 12.77
C LEU A 89 1.10 1.43 12.60
N PHE A 90 0.47 2.05 13.60
CA PHE A 90 -0.94 2.40 13.54
C PHE A 90 -1.21 3.37 12.38
N SER A 91 -0.36 4.39 12.21
CA SER A 91 -0.45 5.33 11.09
C SER A 91 -0.33 4.63 9.74
N LEU A 92 0.62 3.70 9.58
CA LEU A 92 0.78 2.91 8.35
C LEU A 92 -0.46 2.03 8.09
N PHE A 93 -0.99 1.39 9.13
CA PHE A 93 -2.19 0.56 9.00
C PHE A 93 -3.42 1.39 8.63
N SER A 94 -3.63 2.55 9.26
CA SER A 94 -4.71 3.47 8.90
C SER A 94 -4.56 3.97 7.46
N ALA A 95 -3.33 4.33 7.04
CA ALA A 95 -3.07 4.74 5.66
C ALA A 95 -3.45 3.64 4.68
N LEU A 96 -3.06 2.39 4.96
CA LEU A 96 -3.42 1.23 4.14
C LEU A 96 -4.94 1.00 4.05
N GLN A 97 -5.66 1.13 5.17
CA GLN A 97 -7.12 0.99 5.18
C GLN A 97 -7.81 2.09 4.34
N ILE A 98 -7.33 3.33 4.46
CA ILE A 98 -7.86 4.46 3.68
C ILE A 98 -7.63 4.23 2.19
N THR A 99 -6.41 3.88 1.78
CA THR A 99 -6.07 3.66 0.37
C THR A 99 -6.78 2.43 -0.20
N MET A 100 -6.98 1.36 0.58
CA MET A 100 -7.84 0.24 0.18
C MET A 100 -9.29 0.68 -0.01
N GLY A 101 -9.84 1.50 0.89
CA GLY A 101 -11.19 2.04 0.76
C GLY A 101 -11.37 2.88 -0.51
N PHE A 102 -10.40 3.76 -0.81
CA PHE A 102 -10.40 4.54 -2.06
C PHE A 102 -10.33 3.66 -3.31
N ASN A 103 -9.51 2.59 -3.28
CA ASN A 103 -9.46 1.63 -4.39
C ASN A 103 -10.78 0.90 -4.62
N VAL A 104 -11.47 0.48 -3.56
CA VAL A 104 -12.78 -0.16 -3.69
C VAL A 104 -13.79 0.83 -4.26
N ALA A 105 -13.80 2.07 -3.77
CA ALA A 105 -14.69 3.12 -4.27
C ALA A 105 -14.40 3.44 -5.76
N SER A 106 -13.13 3.51 -6.19
CA SER A 106 -12.79 3.77 -7.58
C SER A 106 -13.22 2.64 -8.52
N ILE A 107 -13.14 1.39 -8.06
CA ILE A 107 -13.62 0.23 -8.82
C ILE A 107 -15.15 0.25 -8.93
N MET A 108 -15.87 0.61 -7.85
CA MET A 108 -17.35 0.67 -7.85
C MET A 108 -17.92 1.85 -8.66
N LEU A 109 -17.13 2.90 -8.91
CA LEU A 109 -17.54 4.05 -9.73
C LEU A 109 -17.41 3.80 -11.24
N LYS A 110 -16.74 2.72 -11.64
CA LYS A 110 -16.60 2.27 -13.02
C LYS A 110 -17.73 1.30 -13.38
#